data_AF-A0A8S9SG75-F1
#
_entry.id   AF-A0A8S9SG75-F1
#
_cell.length_a   1.000
_cell.length_b   1.000
_cell.length_c   1.000
_cell.angle_alpha   90.00
_cell.angle_beta   90.00
_cell.angle_gamma   90.00
#
_symmetry.space_group_name_H-M   'P 1'
#
loop_
_entity.id
_entity.type
_entity.pdbx_description
1 polymer ?
#
loop_
_entity_poly.entity_id
_entity_poly.type
_entity_poly.pdbx_seq_one_letter_code
_entity_poly.pdbx_strand_id
1 'polypeptide(L)'
;MLAGFITAQGRESEQDTSGFVFNKCVIKGTGKTFLGRAYRGYSRVVFYGTHMSNVVVPQGWDAWHYKGQEDKFIFVEVNSTGKGANKKGRVGWEKNLSAKEVDFLLNPKTFVDKDGWMATLPSSLVSLY
;
A
#
# COMPACT_ATOMS: atom_id res chain seq x y z
N MET A 1 8.13 17.98 -15.22
CA MET A 1 8.64 16.65 -14.79
C MET A 1 7.45 15.72 -14.65
N LEU A 2 7.54 14.53 -15.26
CA LEU A 2 6.54 13.47 -15.07
C LEU A 2 6.73 12.88 -13.67
N ALA A 3 5.63 12.68 -12.93
CA ALA A 3 5.70 12.00 -11.64
C ALA A 3 5.84 10.49 -11.85
N GLY A 4 6.69 9.85 -11.04
CA GLY A 4 6.81 8.39 -11.00
C GLY A 4 5.71 7.70 -10.20
N PHE A 5 5.80 6.39 -10.06
CA PHE A 5 4.91 5.57 -9.22
C PHE A 5 5.76 4.67 -8.34
N ILE A 6 5.50 4.65 -7.02
CA ILE A 6 6.18 3.72 -6.11
C ILE A 6 5.67 2.29 -6.32
N THR A 7 4.38 2.13 -6.61
CA THR A 7 3.74 0.81 -6.73
C THR A 7 2.91 0.66 -8.00
N ALA A 8 2.84 -0.57 -8.50
CA ALA A 8 1.96 -0.98 -9.60
C ALA A 8 1.47 -2.42 -9.32
N GLN A 9 0.56 -2.58 -8.36
CA GLN A 9 0.16 -3.90 -7.85
C GLN A 9 -0.86 -4.56 -8.82
N GLY A 10 -0.61 -5.82 -9.19
CA GLY A 10 -1.31 -6.56 -10.25
C GLY A 10 -2.39 -7.56 -9.85
N ARG A 11 -3.06 -7.41 -8.70
CA ARG A 11 -4.13 -8.30 -8.25
C ARG A 11 -5.32 -8.26 -9.22
N GLU A 12 -5.71 -9.44 -9.73
CA GLU A 12 -6.66 -9.57 -10.85
C GLU A 12 -8.09 -9.89 -10.43
N SER A 13 -8.31 -10.41 -9.22
CA SER A 13 -9.65 -10.77 -8.71
C SER A 13 -9.81 -10.50 -7.22
N GLU A 14 -11.06 -10.51 -6.76
CA GLU A 14 -11.39 -10.39 -5.34
C GLU A 14 -10.92 -11.63 -4.54
N GLN A 15 -10.95 -12.81 -5.16
CA GLN A 15 -10.55 -14.07 -4.50
C GLN A 15 -9.03 -14.18 -4.34
N ASP A 16 -8.25 -13.48 -5.18
CA ASP A 16 -6.81 -13.41 -5.00
C ASP A 16 -6.48 -12.73 -3.66
N THR A 17 -5.67 -13.37 -2.84
CA THR A 17 -5.29 -12.87 -1.51
C THR A 17 -4.00 -12.08 -1.50
N SER A 18 -3.41 -11.77 -2.66
CA SER A 18 -2.16 -11.01 -2.80
C SER A 18 -2.30 -9.51 -2.49
N GLY A 19 -1.17 -8.82 -2.28
CA GLY A 19 -1.14 -7.39 -2.02
C GLY A 19 0.24 -6.88 -1.63
N PHE A 20 0.43 -5.56 -1.68
CA PHE A 20 1.62 -4.92 -1.12
C PHE A 20 1.26 -4.20 0.17
N VAL A 21 2.03 -4.46 1.24
CA VAL A 21 1.88 -3.82 2.54
C VAL A 21 3.23 -3.24 2.93
N PHE A 22 3.28 -1.91 3.07
CA PHE A 22 4.44 -1.17 3.54
C PHE A 22 4.18 -0.76 5.00
N ASN A 23 4.81 -1.47 5.93
CA ASN A 23 4.62 -1.29 7.36
C ASN A 23 5.81 -0.50 7.95
N LYS A 24 5.54 0.66 8.55
CA LYS A 24 6.52 1.54 9.22
C LYS A 24 7.73 1.92 8.35
N CYS A 25 7.48 2.16 7.06
CA CYS A 25 8.51 2.52 6.09
C CYS A 25 8.78 4.04 6.03
N VAL A 26 9.79 4.43 5.23
CA VAL A 26 10.10 5.83 4.92
C VAL A 26 10.13 6.05 3.41
N ILE A 27 9.32 6.98 2.91
CA ILE A 27 9.34 7.46 1.51
C ILE A 27 10.09 8.80 1.44
N LYS A 28 11.26 8.77 0.82
CA LYS A 28 12.13 9.94 0.61
C LYS A 28 12.67 10.02 -0.82
N GLY A 29 12.95 11.23 -1.29
CA GLY A 29 13.53 11.46 -2.62
C GLY A 29 13.56 12.94 -3.00
N THR A 30 13.95 13.23 -4.24
CA THR A 30 14.03 14.59 -4.79
C THR A 30 13.01 14.87 -5.89
N GLY A 31 12.39 13.82 -6.45
CA GLY A 31 11.37 13.93 -7.49
C GLY A 31 9.93 14.04 -6.96
N LYS A 32 8.97 14.02 -7.87
CA LYS A 32 7.54 13.86 -7.55
C LYS A 32 7.07 12.46 -7.89
N THR A 33 6.22 11.88 -7.04
CA THR A 33 5.73 10.52 -7.22
C THR A 33 4.30 10.37 -6.74
N PHE A 34 3.56 9.46 -7.36
CA PHE A 34 2.39 8.82 -6.78
C PHE A 34 2.85 7.69 -5.85
N LEU A 35 2.01 7.37 -4.86
CA LEU A 35 2.10 6.17 -4.04
C LEU A 35 1.90 4.90 -4.88
N GLY A 36 1.07 4.99 -5.92
CA GLY A 36 0.86 3.86 -6.80
C GLY A 36 -0.13 4.09 -7.92
N ARG A 37 -0.17 3.11 -8.81
CA ARG A 37 -1.21 2.95 -9.82
C ARG A 37 -1.79 1.54 -9.83
N ALA A 38 -3.06 1.41 -10.22
CA ALA A 38 -3.70 0.11 -10.38
C ALA A 38 -3.19 -0.58 -11.66
N TYR A 39 -2.23 -1.50 -11.52
CA TYR A 39 -1.77 -2.31 -12.67
C TYR A 39 -2.87 -3.27 -13.16
N ARG A 40 -3.73 -3.72 -12.25
CA ARG A 40 -4.90 -4.58 -12.50
C ARG A 40 -6.11 -4.13 -11.68
N GLY A 41 -7.31 -4.61 -12.06
CA GLY A 41 -8.60 -4.11 -11.58
C GLY A 41 -8.93 -4.35 -10.10
N TYR A 42 -8.18 -5.19 -9.38
CA TYR A 42 -8.38 -5.45 -7.95
C TYR A 42 -7.12 -5.10 -7.12
N SER A 43 -6.30 -4.19 -7.65
CA SER A 43 -5.05 -3.74 -7.06
C SER A 43 -5.21 -3.38 -5.58
N ARG A 44 -4.30 -3.90 -4.75
CA ARG A 44 -4.29 -3.71 -3.29
C ARG A 44 -2.92 -3.28 -2.79
N VAL A 45 -2.84 -2.07 -2.23
CA VAL A 45 -1.63 -1.47 -1.67
C VAL A 45 -1.98 -0.76 -0.36
N VAL A 46 -1.24 -1.06 0.71
CA VAL A 46 -1.40 -0.43 2.02
C VAL A 46 -0.08 0.21 2.44
N PHE A 47 -0.13 1.49 2.81
CA PHE A 47 0.94 2.19 3.53
C PHE A 47 0.49 2.42 4.97
N TYR A 48 1.10 1.70 5.92
CA TYR A 48 0.80 1.82 7.35
C TYR A 48 1.96 2.44 8.10
N GLY A 49 1.70 3.46 8.91
CA GLY A 49 2.72 4.10 9.75
C GLY A 49 3.91 4.64 8.96
N THR A 50 3.71 4.98 7.69
CA THR A 50 4.81 5.33 6.78
C THR A 50 5.10 6.81 6.86
N HIS A 51 6.37 7.19 7.02
CA HIS A 51 6.77 8.59 6.96
C HIS A 51 7.03 9.02 5.52
N MET A 52 6.34 10.04 5.05
CA MET A 52 6.39 10.52 3.66
C MET A 52 6.92 11.95 3.59
N SER A 53 8.09 12.11 2.96
CA SER A 53 8.59 13.44 2.57
C SER A 53 7.67 14.10 1.53
N ASN A 54 7.91 15.37 1.20
CA ASN A 54 7.08 16.17 0.28
C ASN A 54 7.15 15.73 -1.21
N VAL A 55 7.67 14.53 -1.49
CA VAL A 55 7.76 13.96 -2.85
C VAL A 55 6.43 13.41 -3.35
N VAL A 56 5.54 12.99 -2.43
CA VAL A 56 4.24 12.43 -2.80
C VAL A 56 3.32 13.54 -3.32
N VAL A 57 2.76 13.35 -4.51
CA VAL A 57 1.81 14.31 -5.11
C VAL A 57 0.48 14.29 -4.36
N PRO A 58 -0.28 15.40 -4.32
CA PRO A 58 -1.51 15.49 -3.53
C PRO A 58 -2.53 14.39 -3.85
N GLN A 59 -2.68 14.02 -5.12
CA GLN A 59 -3.59 12.97 -5.59
C GLN A 59 -3.30 11.60 -4.95
N GLY A 60 -2.03 11.32 -4.65
CA GLY A 60 -1.56 10.07 -4.05
C GLY A 60 -1.58 8.88 -5.01
N TRP A 61 -2.69 8.64 -5.69
CA TRP A 61 -2.94 7.42 -6.45
C TRP A 61 -3.46 7.69 -7.87
N ASP A 62 -3.27 6.71 -8.75
CA ASP A 62 -3.76 6.74 -10.14
C ASP A 62 -4.50 5.43 -10.48
N ALA A 63 -5.73 5.53 -11.02
CA ALA A 63 -6.51 4.38 -11.47
C ALA A 63 -6.00 3.76 -12.78
N TRP A 64 -5.05 4.42 -13.44
CA TRP A 64 -4.44 4.02 -14.71
C TRP A 64 -5.50 3.69 -15.78
N HIS A 65 -5.54 2.45 -16.27
CA HIS A 65 -6.49 1.98 -17.28
C HIS A 65 -7.84 1.51 -16.69
N TYR A 66 -8.01 1.57 -15.37
CA TYR A 66 -9.20 1.07 -14.66
C TYR A 66 -10.06 2.21 -14.07
N LYS A 67 -10.02 3.39 -14.70
CA LYS A 67 -10.91 4.51 -14.34
C LYS A 67 -12.38 4.07 -14.43
N GLY A 68 -13.18 4.42 -13.43
CA GLY A 68 -14.57 3.96 -13.28
C GLY A 68 -14.74 2.58 -12.63
N GLN A 69 -13.65 1.97 -12.16
CA GLN A 69 -13.65 0.70 -11.42
C GLN A 69 -12.91 0.81 -10.07
N GLU A 70 -12.74 2.04 -9.57
CA GLU A 70 -11.96 2.33 -8.37
C GLU A 70 -12.59 1.76 -7.09
N ASP A 71 -13.87 1.39 -7.15
CA ASP A 71 -14.59 0.71 -6.09
C ASP A 71 -13.96 -0.65 -5.73
N LYS A 72 -13.30 -1.31 -6.69
CA LYS A 72 -12.64 -2.62 -6.56
C LYS A 72 -11.22 -2.55 -6.01
N PHE A 73 -10.59 -1.38 -6.00
CA PHE A 73 -9.22 -1.23 -5.49
C PHE A 73 -9.21 -1.16 -3.97
N ILE A 74 -8.09 -1.56 -3.37
CA ILE A 74 -7.80 -1.32 -1.96
C ILE A 74 -6.50 -0.52 -1.90
N PHE A 75 -6.58 0.78 -2.08
CA PHE A 75 -5.48 1.72 -1.86
C PHE A 75 -5.73 2.51 -0.59
N VAL A 76 -4.79 2.40 0.36
CA VAL A 76 -5.01 2.86 1.72
C VAL A 76 -3.72 3.41 2.32
N GLU A 77 -3.81 4.61 2.89
CA GLU A 77 -2.83 5.15 3.85
C GLU A 77 -3.42 5.14 5.26
N VAL A 78 -2.75 4.50 6.22
CA VAL A 78 -3.14 4.44 7.64
C VAL A 78 -2.01 4.99 8.50
N ASN A 79 -2.31 5.92 9.41
CA ASN A 79 -1.37 6.48 10.39
C ASN A 79 -0.04 6.98 9.78
N SER A 80 -0.04 7.36 8.50
CA SER A 80 1.15 7.87 7.81
C SER A 80 1.40 9.32 8.18
N THR A 81 2.67 9.74 8.20
CA THR A 81 3.10 11.06 8.71
C THR A 81 4.00 11.78 7.72
N GLY A 82 4.31 13.05 8.00
CA GLY A 82 5.17 13.88 7.16
C GLY A 82 4.41 14.67 6.09
N LYS A 83 5.14 15.53 5.36
CA LYS A 83 4.52 16.47 4.40
C LYS A 83 3.81 15.77 3.25
N GLY A 84 4.30 14.60 2.81
CA GLY A 84 3.69 13.82 1.72
C GLY A 84 2.43 13.07 2.13
N ALA A 85 2.22 12.84 3.42
CA ALA A 85 1.05 12.15 3.96
C ALA A 85 -0.17 13.08 4.12
N ASN A 86 -0.09 14.34 3.68
CA ASN A 86 -1.24 15.24 3.69
C ASN A 86 -2.30 14.75 2.70
N LYS A 87 -3.42 14.26 3.24
CA LYS A 87 -4.50 13.66 2.45
C LYS A 87 -5.49 14.65 1.83
N LYS A 88 -5.36 15.97 2.09
CA LYS A 88 -6.35 16.99 1.65
C LYS A 88 -6.61 17.00 0.13
N GLY A 89 -5.63 16.58 -0.67
CA GLY A 89 -5.76 16.51 -2.14
C GLY A 89 -5.86 15.11 -2.71
N ARG A 90 -6.06 14.07 -1.87
CA ARG A 90 -6.12 12.68 -2.34
C ARG A 90 -7.34 12.46 -3.22
N VAL A 91 -7.20 11.50 -4.12
CA VAL A 91 -8.34 10.98 -4.88
C VAL A 91 -9.45 10.52 -3.92
N GLY A 92 -10.70 10.82 -4.26
CA GLY A 92 -11.84 10.55 -3.38
C GLY A 92 -12.20 9.07 -3.22
N TRP A 93 -11.65 8.20 -4.07
CA TRP A 93 -11.89 6.76 -4.05
C TRP A 93 -10.86 5.98 -3.21
N GLU A 94 -9.89 6.65 -2.59
CA GLU A 94 -9.01 6.02 -1.62
C GLU A 94 -9.85 5.40 -0.48
N LYS A 95 -9.54 4.16 -0.11
CA LYS A 95 -10.34 3.40 0.86
C LYS A 95 -9.90 3.71 2.29
N ASN A 96 -10.84 3.53 3.21
CA ASN A 96 -10.56 3.41 4.64
C ASN A 96 -10.92 1.98 5.05
N LEU A 97 -9.97 1.28 5.66
CA LEU A 97 -10.20 -0.06 6.19
C LEU A 97 -10.55 0.01 7.67
N SER A 98 -11.31 -0.97 8.15
CA SER A 98 -11.51 -1.19 9.57
C SER A 98 -10.20 -1.59 10.25
N ALA A 99 -10.10 -1.36 11.57
CA ALA A 99 -8.94 -1.79 12.35
C ALA A 99 -8.66 -3.30 12.18
N LYS A 100 -9.71 -4.12 12.14
CA LYS A 100 -9.60 -5.57 11.94
C LYS A 100 -8.99 -5.94 10.58
N GLU A 101 -9.38 -5.25 9.51
CA GLU A 101 -8.80 -5.48 8.17
C GLU A 101 -7.35 -5.02 8.10
N VAL A 102 -7.02 -3.90 8.74
CA VAL A 102 -5.64 -3.42 8.86
C VAL A 102 -4.79 -4.43 9.62
N ASP A 103 -5.23 -4.90 10.79
CA ASP A 103 -4.50 -5.88 11.59
C ASP A 103 -4.27 -7.19 10.83
N PHE A 104 -5.26 -7.65 10.07
CA PHE A 104 -5.13 -8.82 9.21
C PHE A 104 -4.03 -8.66 8.16
N LEU A 105 -3.94 -7.49 7.51
CA LEU A 105 -2.95 -7.22 6.46
C LEU A 105 -1.54 -6.96 7.02
N LEU A 106 -1.44 -6.41 8.24
CA LEU A 106 -0.15 -6.12 8.86
C LEU A 106 0.50 -7.33 9.52
N ASN A 107 -0.29 -8.31 9.95
CA ASN A 107 0.23 -9.49 10.61
C ASN A 107 0.79 -10.48 9.56
N PRO A 108 2.11 -10.76 9.55
CA PRO A 108 2.70 -11.66 8.57
C PRO A 108 2.09 -13.07 8.61
N LYS A 109 1.73 -13.55 9.81
CA LYS A 109 1.12 -14.88 10.00
C LYS A 109 -0.22 -15.04 9.30
N THR A 110 -1.00 -13.96 9.21
CA THR A 110 -2.31 -14.01 8.54
C THR A 110 -2.21 -13.68 7.06
N PHE A 111 -1.27 -12.80 6.67
CA PHE A 111 -1.21 -12.28 5.31
C PHE A 111 -0.27 -13.08 4.38
N VAL A 112 0.94 -13.41 4.82
CA VAL A 112 2.01 -13.97 3.95
C VAL A 112 2.53 -15.35 4.40
N ASP A 113 2.20 -15.79 5.61
CA ASP A 113 2.74 -17.01 6.22
C ASP A 113 1.62 -18.02 6.58
N LYS A 114 0.71 -18.25 5.64
CA LYS A 114 -0.46 -19.13 5.86
C LYS A 114 -0.07 -20.60 6.09
N ASP A 115 1.01 -21.04 5.47
CA ASP A 115 1.58 -22.39 5.56
C ASP A 115 2.69 -22.50 6.63
N GLY A 116 3.01 -21.40 7.34
CA GLY A 116 3.95 -21.41 8.47
C GLY A 116 5.42 -21.51 8.06
N TRP A 117 5.76 -21.22 6.79
CA TRP A 117 7.13 -21.25 6.31
C TRP A 117 8.06 -20.32 7.09
N MET A 118 7.58 -19.21 7.65
CA MET A 118 8.44 -18.29 8.42
C MET A 118 8.97 -18.95 9.70
N ALA A 119 8.27 -19.94 10.26
CA ALA A 119 8.77 -20.70 11.41
C ALA A 119 9.96 -21.60 11.07
N THR A 120 10.18 -21.88 9.78
CA THR A 120 11.34 -22.65 9.29
C THR A 120 12.58 -21.80 9.07
N LEU A 121 12.44 -20.47 9.14
CA LEU A 121 13.56 -19.56 8.97
C LEU A 121 14.53 -19.62 10.16
N PRO A 122 15.83 -19.40 9.92
CA PRO A 122 16.79 -19.19 11.00
C PRO A 122 16.32 -18.13 11.99
N SER A 123 16.54 -18.37 13.29
CA SER A 123 16.13 -17.46 14.36
C SER A 123 16.67 -16.03 14.20
N SER A 124 17.81 -15.87 13.55
CA SER A 124 18.40 -14.56 13.19
C SER A 124 17.56 -13.74 12.20
N LEU A 125 16.66 -14.39 11.45
CA LEU A 125 15.70 -13.75 10.54
C LEU A 125 14.33 -13.57 11.18
N VAL A 126 13.93 -14.47 12.08
CA VAL A 126 12.63 -14.43 12.75
C VAL A 126 12.51 -13.29 13.77
N SER A 127 13.62 -12.88 14.41
CA SER A 127 13.61 -11.77 15.41
C SER A 127 13.31 -10.38 14.83
N LEU A 128 13.10 -10.27 13.52
CA LEU A 128 12.79 -9.02 12.81
C LEU A 128 11.27 -8.78 12.64
N TYR A 129 10.42 -9.71 13.10
CA TYR A 129 8.98 -9.70 12.87
C TYR A 129 8.18 -9.77 14.17
#